data_AF-A0A3S1GLZ4-F1
#
_entry.id   AF-A0A3S1GLZ4-F1
#
_cell.length_a   1.000
_cell.length_b   1.000
_cell.length_c   1.000
_cell.angle_alpha   90.00
_cell.angle_beta   90.00
_cell.angle_gamma   90.00
#
_symmetry.space_group_name_H-M   'P 1'
#
loop_
_entity.id
_entity.type
_entity.pdbx_description
1 polymer ?
#
loop_
_entity_poly.entity_id
_entity_poly.type
_entity_poly.pdbx_seq_one_letter_code
_entity_poly.pdbx_strand_id
1 'polypeptide(L)'
;HQVFRLPFETGAATLELDGFDEGRTYPHDVEPGAELFARNKSFFELTAVPARAGNTIDASRLPLAAATEELLQIEGVDGMAALVNHEDGYRVQLSWEKEHFPSLLLWYSNRGRKAAPWNGRHVAIGVEPICSPFGLGPATALADNPIAQSGIATALEFSPEKPFVTRYRIEASAL
;
A
#
# COMPACT_ATOMS: atom_id res chain seq x y z
N HIS A 1 8.88 -3.52 5.21
CA HIS A 1 7.95 -3.82 4.11
C HIS A 1 7.42 -5.23 4.29
N GLN A 2 6.17 -5.41 4.72
CA GLN A 2 5.51 -6.72 4.73
C GLN A 2 5.00 -6.95 3.30
N VAL A 3 5.55 -7.97 2.63
CA VAL A 3 5.26 -8.24 1.23
C VAL A 3 4.67 -9.64 1.11
N PHE A 4 3.48 -9.73 0.53
CA PHE A 4 2.78 -10.99 0.33
C PHE A 4 2.83 -11.40 -1.15
N ARG A 5 3.26 -12.65 -1.40
CA ARG A 5 3.14 -13.26 -2.73
C ARG A 5 1.66 -13.36 -3.09
N LEU A 6 1.33 -12.99 -4.32
CA LEU A 6 -0.01 -13.14 -4.86
C LEU A 6 -0.13 -14.42 -5.72
N PRO A 7 -1.36 -14.95 -5.88
CA PRO A 7 -1.67 -15.93 -6.92
C PRO A 7 -1.37 -15.39 -8.33
N PHE A 8 -1.29 -16.25 -9.34
CA PHE A 8 -1.05 -15.78 -10.71
C PHE A 8 -2.33 -15.38 -11.44
N GLU A 9 -3.45 -16.01 -11.10
CA GLU A 9 -4.76 -15.70 -11.68
C GLU A 9 -5.24 -14.31 -11.25
N THR A 10 -5.58 -13.47 -12.24
CA THR A 10 -6.08 -12.10 -12.03
C THR A 10 -7.28 -12.08 -11.08
N GLY A 11 -7.23 -11.25 -10.03
CA GLY A 11 -8.33 -11.08 -9.08
C GLY A 11 -8.60 -12.26 -8.13
N ALA A 12 -7.70 -13.26 -8.10
CA ALA A 12 -7.78 -14.44 -7.22
C ALA A 12 -7.37 -14.17 -5.77
N ALA A 13 -7.05 -12.92 -5.42
CA ALA A 13 -6.86 -12.45 -4.05
C ALA A 13 -7.64 -11.16 -3.79
N THR A 14 -7.98 -10.91 -2.53
CA THR A 14 -8.69 -9.72 -2.07
C THR A 14 -7.92 -9.05 -0.94
N LEU A 15 -7.61 -7.77 -1.11
CA LEU A 15 -7.08 -6.90 -0.07
C LEU A 15 -8.26 -6.32 0.72
N GLU A 16 -8.26 -6.57 2.02
CA GLU A 16 -9.28 -6.11 2.96
C GLU A 16 -8.70 -5.02 3.85
N LEU A 17 -9.39 -3.87 3.89
CA LEU A 17 -9.17 -2.79 4.84
C LEU A 17 -10.50 -2.54 5.56
N ASP A 18 -10.47 -2.32 6.87
CA ASP A 18 -11.67 -2.05 7.69
C ASP A 18 -12.27 -0.64 7.48
N GLY A 19 -11.70 0.13 6.55
CA GLY A 19 -12.02 1.52 6.27
C GLY A 19 -10.77 2.39 6.27
N PHE A 20 -10.87 3.55 5.63
CA PHE A 20 -9.85 4.60 5.64
C PHE A 20 -10.49 5.94 5.27
N ASP A 21 -9.85 7.05 5.64
CA ASP A 21 -10.40 8.39 5.43
C ASP A 21 -10.13 8.90 4.01
N GLU A 22 -8.91 8.71 3.51
CA GLU A 22 -8.50 9.14 2.18
C GLU A 22 -7.38 8.23 1.66
N GLY A 23 -7.36 7.97 0.36
CA GLY A 23 -6.25 7.36 -0.34
C GLY A 23 -5.65 8.33 -1.34
N ARG A 24 -4.33 8.24 -1.57
CA ARG A 24 -3.62 9.04 -2.57
C ARG A 24 -2.83 8.16 -3.52
N THR A 25 -2.91 8.46 -4.80
CA THR A 25 -2.05 7.87 -5.82
C THR A 25 -0.69 8.57 -5.85
N TYR A 26 0.36 7.83 -6.18
CA TYR A 26 1.72 8.37 -6.20
C TYR A 26 1.85 9.55 -7.21
N PRO A 27 2.55 10.65 -6.84
CA PRO A 27 2.70 11.81 -7.74
C PRO A 27 3.68 11.59 -8.90
N HIS A 28 4.43 10.48 -8.91
CA HIS A 28 5.42 10.14 -9.93
C HIS A 28 5.18 8.73 -10.48
N ASP A 29 6.04 8.28 -11.39
CA ASP A 29 6.04 6.90 -11.88
C ASP A 29 6.99 6.08 -11.01
N VAL A 30 6.53 4.93 -10.52
CA VAL A 30 7.38 4.00 -9.74
C VAL A 30 8.34 3.26 -10.67
N GLU A 31 7.82 2.76 -11.79
CA GLU A 31 8.57 2.13 -12.86
C GLU A 31 8.09 2.71 -14.20
N PRO A 32 8.93 3.48 -14.91
CA PRO A 32 8.56 4.05 -16.20
C PRO A 32 8.11 2.98 -17.21
N GLY A 33 6.95 3.19 -17.82
CA GLY A 33 6.32 2.25 -18.75
C GLY A 33 5.48 1.15 -18.10
N ALA A 34 5.29 1.18 -16.78
CA ALA A 34 4.42 0.27 -16.03
C ALA A 34 3.39 1.04 -15.16
N GLU A 35 3.01 2.24 -15.58
CA GLU A 35 2.06 3.09 -14.88
C GLU A 35 0.60 2.71 -15.19
N LEU A 36 -0.25 2.84 -14.18
CA LEU A 36 -1.67 2.49 -14.21
C LEU A 36 -2.53 3.59 -13.59
N PHE A 37 -2.19 4.07 -12.39
CA PHE A 37 -2.98 5.06 -11.67
C PHE A 37 -2.66 6.49 -12.11
N ALA A 38 -3.67 7.35 -12.08
CA ALA A 38 -3.50 8.78 -12.34
C ALA A 38 -2.59 9.38 -11.26
N ARG A 39 -1.69 10.31 -11.62
CA ARG A 39 -0.77 10.92 -10.66
C ARG A 39 -1.48 11.89 -9.73
N ASN A 40 -1.11 11.89 -8.45
CA ASN A 40 -1.50 12.88 -7.46
C ASN A 40 -3.02 13.08 -7.39
N LYS A 41 -3.77 11.99 -7.23
CA LYS A 41 -5.22 11.98 -7.08
C LYS A 41 -5.62 11.36 -5.75
N SER A 42 -6.68 11.92 -5.18
CA SER A 42 -7.35 11.37 -4.02
C SER A 42 -8.42 10.37 -4.43
N PHE A 43 -8.68 9.39 -3.56
CA PHE A 43 -9.78 8.43 -3.66
C PHE A 43 -10.26 8.05 -2.26
N PHE A 44 -11.44 7.44 -2.16
CA PHE A 44 -12.09 7.12 -0.89
C PHE A 44 -12.45 5.63 -0.74
N GLU A 45 -12.26 4.85 -1.81
CA GLU A 45 -12.52 3.42 -1.82
C GLU A 45 -11.49 2.74 -2.72
N LEU A 46 -10.96 1.57 -2.30
CA LEU A 46 -10.02 0.80 -3.13
C LEU A 46 -10.67 0.27 -4.41
N THR A 47 -11.99 0.13 -4.44
CA THR A 47 -12.76 -0.31 -5.62
C THR A 47 -12.83 0.74 -6.72
N ALA A 48 -12.41 1.98 -6.45
CA ALA A 48 -12.57 3.12 -7.35
C ALA A 48 -11.34 4.03 -7.42
N VAL A 49 -10.14 3.45 -7.58
CA VAL A 49 -8.89 4.25 -7.69
C VAL A 49 -8.78 4.90 -9.08
N PRO A 50 -8.55 6.22 -9.18
CA PRO A 50 -8.41 6.92 -10.46
C PRO A 50 -7.26 6.39 -11.33
N ALA A 51 -7.57 6.02 -12.57
CA ALA A 51 -6.61 5.51 -13.55
C ALA A 51 -6.18 6.58 -14.55
N ARG A 52 -5.01 6.40 -15.19
CA ARG A 52 -4.51 7.32 -16.24
C ARG A 52 -5.43 7.42 -17.45
N ALA A 53 -6.11 6.32 -17.77
CA ALA A 53 -7.05 6.27 -18.88
C ALA A 53 -8.37 7.02 -18.61
N GLY A 54 -8.53 7.65 -17.43
CA GLY A 54 -9.68 8.47 -17.07
C GLY A 54 -10.86 7.70 -16.47
N ASN A 55 -10.77 6.37 -16.41
CA ASN A 55 -11.67 5.50 -15.65
C ASN A 55 -11.17 5.29 -14.21
N THR A 56 -11.89 4.48 -13.44
CA THR A 56 -11.45 3.95 -12.15
C THR A 56 -11.07 2.47 -12.27
N ILE A 57 -10.23 2.00 -11.35
CA ILE A 57 -9.77 0.61 -11.23
C ILE A 57 -10.02 0.11 -9.82
N ASP A 58 -10.50 -1.12 -9.70
CA ASP A 58 -10.57 -1.83 -8.42
C ASP A 58 -9.18 -2.34 -8.03
N ALA A 59 -8.57 -1.66 -7.07
CA ALA A 59 -7.26 -1.96 -6.50
C ALA A 59 -7.32 -2.94 -5.30
N SER A 60 -8.52 -3.42 -4.94
CA SER A 60 -8.70 -4.44 -3.89
C SER A 60 -8.61 -5.87 -4.43
N ARG A 61 -8.84 -6.07 -5.73
CA ARG A 61 -8.79 -7.39 -6.38
C ARG A 61 -7.45 -7.62 -7.05
N LEU A 62 -6.71 -8.58 -6.54
CA LEU A 62 -5.31 -8.82 -6.87
C LEU A 62 -5.10 -10.23 -7.45
N PRO A 63 -4.11 -10.44 -8.30
CA PRO A 63 -3.31 -9.42 -8.99
C PRO A 63 -4.15 -8.62 -9.98
N LEU A 64 -3.68 -7.43 -10.33
CA LEU A 64 -4.31 -6.57 -11.32
C LEU A 64 -4.16 -7.15 -12.74
N ALA A 65 -5.11 -6.85 -13.62
CA ALA A 65 -5.08 -7.30 -15.01
C ALA A 65 -3.91 -6.68 -15.79
N ALA A 66 -3.60 -5.41 -15.54
CA ALA A 66 -2.50 -4.70 -16.18
C ALA A 66 -1.16 -5.01 -15.48
N ALA A 67 -0.11 -5.24 -16.25
CA ALA A 67 1.25 -5.29 -15.71
C ALA A 67 1.65 -3.88 -15.23
N THR A 68 1.99 -3.73 -13.96
CA THR A 68 2.18 -2.42 -13.34
C THR A 68 3.15 -2.46 -12.15
N GLU A 69 3.77 -1.33 -11.83
CA GLU A 69 4.36 -1.05 -10.52
C GLU A 69 3.77 0.26 -9.99
N GLU A 70 3.08 0.19 -8.86
CA GLU A 70 2.35 1.35 -8.31
C GLU A 70 2.50 1.46 -6.80
N LEU A 71 2.33 2.69 -6.30
CA LEU A 71 2.21 3.00 -4.89
C LEU A 71 0.88 3.71 -4.64
N LEU A 72 0.16 3.27 -3.61
CA LEU A 72 -0.96 4.00 -3.02
C LEU A 72 -0.64 4.30 -1.55
N GLN A 73 -0.89 5.53 -1.12
CA GLN A 73 -0.92 5.89 0.30
C GLN A 73 -2.37 5.77 0.77
N ILE A 74 -2.59 5.09 1.88
CA ILE A 74 -3.88 5.04 2.58
C ILE A 74 -3.72 5.77 3.91
N GLU A 75 -4.59 6.74 4.17
CA GLU A 75 -4.62 7.61 5.35
C GLU A 75 -5.85 7.29 6.21
N GLY A 76 -5.71 7.37 7.54
CA GLY A 76 -6.83 7.12 8.46
C GLY A 76 -7.22 5.65 8.57
N VAL A 77 -6.29 4.73 8.32
CA VAL A 77 -6.52 3.28 8.45
C VAL A 77 -6.46 2.83 9.92
N ASP A 78 -7.33 1.89 10.30
CA ASP A 78 -7.52 1.47 11.69
C ASP A 78 -6.48 0.50 12.27
N GLY A 79 -5.27 0.45 11.69
CA GLY A 79 -4.20 -0.39 12.23
C GLY A 79 -4.31 -1.87 11.86
N MET A 80 -5.11 -2.20 10.84
CA MET A 80 -5.29 -3.55 10.36
C MET A 80 -5.48 -3.60 8.84
N ALA A 81 -4.96 -4.66 8.22
CA ALA A 81 -5.21 -5.02 6.84
C ALA A 81 -5.16 -6.55 6.71
N ALA A 82 -5.86 -7.11 5.73
CA ALA A 82 -5.73 -8.53 5.42
C ALA A 82 -5.67 -8.80 3.92
N LEU A 83 -5.05 -9.93 3.58
CA LEU A 83 -5.02 -10.47 2.23
C LEU A 83 -5.65 -11.85 2.25
N VAL A 84 -6.74 -12.01 1.51
CA VAL A 84 -7.39 -13.29 1.24
C VAL A 84 -6.87 -13.82 -0.08
N ASN A 85 -6.23 -14.98 -0.08
CA ASN A 85 -5.83 -15.70 -1.29
C ASN A 85 -6.83 -16.84 -1.54
N HIS A 86 -7.68 -16.66 -2.55
CA HIS A 86 -8.75 -17.61 -2.89
C HIS A 86 -8.22 -18.84 -3.63
N GLU A 87 -7.10 -18.72 -4.34
CA GLU A 87 -6.47 -19.84 -5.06
C GLU A 87 -5.86 -20.85 -4.06
N ASP A 88 -5.09 -20.35 -3.09
CA ASP A 88 -4.39 -21.17 -2.09
C ASP A 88 -5.22 -21.41 -0.81
N GLY A 89 -6.42 -20.80 -0.69
CA GLY A 89 -7.35 -21.06 0.40
C GLY A 89 -6.92 -20.53 1.77
N TYR A 90 -6.25 -19.37 1.84
CA TYR A 90 -5.82 -18.77 3.11
C TYR A 90 -6.15 -17.27 3.24
N ARG A 91 -6.21 -16.79 4.48
CA ARG A 91 -6.22 -15.37 4.84
C ARG A 91 -5.00 -15.04 5.68
N VAL A 92 -4.31 -13.95 5.36
CA VAL A 92 -3.27 -13.38 6.22
C VAL A 92 -3.71 -12.01 6.70
N GLN A 93 -3.74 -11.82 8.02
CA GLN A 93 -4.04 -10.54 8.66
C GLN A 93 -2.77 -9.92 9.24
N LEU A 94 -2.58 -8.63 8.99
CA LEU A 94 -1.58 -7.78 9.62
C LEU A 94 -2.30 -6.79 10.54
N SER A 95 -1.84 -6.68 11.78
CA SER A 95 -2.24 -5.60 12.70
C SER A 95 -1.02 -4.89 13.27
N TRP A 96 -1.16 -3.59 13.57
CA TRP A 96 -0.10 -2.73 14.07
C TRP A 96 -0.65 -1.61 14.96
N GLU A 97 0.24 -0.96 15.72
CA GLU A 97 -0.09 0.25 16.49
C GLU A 97 -0.28 1.44 15.53
N LYS A 98 -1.54 1.81 15.23
CA LYS A 98 -1.86 2.87 14.25
C LYS A 98 -1.39 4.25 14.69
N GLU A 99 -1.29 4.48 16.00
CA GLU A 99 -0.79 5.72 16.59
C GLU A 99 0.69 5.95 16.24
N HIS A 100 1.43 4.87 15.96
CA HIS A 100 2.81 4.95 15.49
C HIS A 100 2.92 4.95 13.97
N PHE A 101 1.96 4.32 13.27
CA PHE A 101 1.95 4.19 11.82
C PHE A 101 0.56 4.55 11.28
N PRO A 102 0.25 5.85 11.17
CA PRO A 102 -1.09 6.34 10.86
C PRO A 102 -1.48 6.19 9.39
N SER A 103 -0.58 5.67 8.56
CA SER A 103 -0.83 5.39 7.16
C SER A 103 -0.39 3.99 6.77
N LEU A 104 -0.92 3.52 5.65
CA LEU A 104 -0.53 2.28 5.01
C LEU A 104 -0.09 2.58 3.57
N LEU A 105 1.15 2.24 3.27
CA LEU A 105 1.66 2.23 1.90
C LEU A 105 1.37 0.87 1.27
N LEU A 106 0.65 0.90 0.16
CA LEU A 106 0.39 -0.26 -0.67
C LEU A 106 1.33 -0.23 -1.87
N TRP A 107 2.20 -1.23 -1.97
CA TRP A 107 3.09 -1.39 -3.12
C TRP A 107 2.61 -2.52 -4.03
N TYR A 108 2.07 -2.16 -5.18
CA TYR A 108 1.58 -3.10 -6.18
C TYR A 108 2.76 -3.46 -7.09
N SER A 109 3.36 -4.64 -6.90
CA SER A 109 4.36 -5.16 -7.82
C SER A 109 3.75 -6.26 -8.67
N ASN A 110 3.25 -5.88 -9.84
CA ASN A 110 2.45 -6.77 -10.68
C ASN A 110 3.05 -6.87 -12.07
N ARG A 111 4.15 -7.63 -12.20
CA ARG A 111 4.81 -7.93 -13.48
C ARG A 111 5.37 -6.69 -14.19
N GLY A 112 5.39 -5.51 -13.56
CA GLY A 112 5.77 -4.26 -14.20
C GLY A 112 7.28 -4.12 -14.39
N ARG A 113 8.09 -4.60 -13.43
CA ARG A 113 9.56 -4.59 -13.55
C ARG A 113 10.06 -5.60 -14.58
N LYS A 114 10.50 -5.12 -15.74
CA LYS A 114 11.00 -5.96 -16.85
C LYS A 114 12.49 -6.28 -16.75
N ALA A 115 13.28 -5.44 -16.08
CA ALA A 115 14.70 -5.68 -15.90
C ALA A 115 14.97 -6.95 -15.06
N ALA A 116 16.15 -7.54 -15.24
CA ALA A 116 16.62 -8.60 -14.35
C ALA A 116 16.79 -8.07 -12.92
N PRO A 117 16.53 -8.88 -11.87
CA PRO A 117 16.11 -10.29 -11.93
C PRO A 117 14.59 -10.50 -12.08
N TRP A 118 13.78 -9.45 -12.03
CA TRP A 118 12.32 -9.55 -12.04
C TRP A 118 11.78 -10.17 -13.32
N ASN A 119 12.31 -9.77 -14.49
CA ASN A 119 11.91 -10.32 -15.80
C ASN A 119 10.38 -10.33 -16.04
N GLY A 120 9.65 -9.39 -15.44
CA GLY A 120 8.19 -9.32 -15.50
C GLY A 120 7.46 -10.47 -14.78
N ARG A 121 8.13 -11.22 -13.90
CA ARG A 121 7.56 -12.40 -13.22
C ARG A 121 7.12 -12.13 -11.77
N HIS A 122 7.50 -11.01 -11.19
CA HIS A 122 7.19 -10.70 -9.80
C HIS A 122 5.73 -10.28 -9.64
N VAL A 123 5.02 -10.91 -8.71
CA VAL A 123 3.60 -10.65 -8.42
C VAL A 123 3.41 -10.66 -6.91
N ALA A 124 3.32 -9.47 -6.32
CA ALA A 124 3.22 -9.28 -4.89
C ALA A 124 2.51 -7.97 -4.53
N ILE A 125 2.01 -7.91 -3.29
CA ILE A 125 1.51 -6.70 -2.66
C ILE A 125 2.33 -6.40 -1.41
N GLY A 126 2.94 -5.22 -1.36
CA GLY A 126 3.46 -4.64 -0.13
C GLY A 126 2.31 -4.04 0.66
N VAL A 127 2.17 -4.42 1.92
CA VAL A 127 1.20 -3.87 2.89
C VAL A 127 2.03 -3.29 4.02
N GLU A 128 2.29 -1.99 3.96
CA GLU A 128 3.41 -1.39 4.70
C GLU A 128 2.91 -0.27 5.63
N PRO A 129 2.66 -0.57 6.91
CA PRO A 129 2.36 0.46 7.89
C PRO A 129 3.51 1.47 8.00
N ILE A 130 3.22 2.75 7.82
CA ILE A 130 4.23 3.82 7.83
C ILE A 130 3.76 5.08 8.54
N CYS A 131 4.74 5.86 9.01
CA CYS A 131 4.63 7.26 9.36
C CYS A 131 5.60 8.03 8.45
N SER A 132 5.20 8.19 7.19
CA SER A 132 5.98 8.75 6.10
C SER A 132 5.07 9.00 4.89
N PRO A 133 5.36 10.00 4.04
CA PRO A 133 4.65 10.17 2.79
C PRO A 133 5.21 9.20 1.74
N PHE A 134 4.45 8.15 1.37
CA PHE A 134 4.86 7.11 0.41
C PHE A 134 6.22 6.44 0.72
N GLY A 135 6.61 6.37 1.99
CA GLY A 135 7.91 5.80 2.39
C GLY A 135 9.12 6.66 2.02
N LEU A 136 8.90 7.93 1.64
CA LEU A 136 9.97 8.87 1.31
C LEU A 136 10.77 9.29 2.55
N GLY A 137 12.01 9.69 2.32
CA GLY A 137 12.98 9.95 3.38
C GLY A 137 12.69 11.18 4.26
N PRO A 138 13.48 11.36 5.34
CA PRO A 138 13.22 12.37 6.37
C PRO A 138 13.05 13.80 5.86
N ALA A 139 13.81 14.20 4.83
CA ALA A 139 13.70 15.55 4.27
C ALA A 139 12.30 15.83 3.69
N THR A 140 11.67 14.85 3.05
CA THR A 140 10.30 14.97 2.54
C THR A 140 9.28 14.79 3.67
N ALA A 141 9.54 13.84 4.57
CA ALA A 141 8.67 13.53 5.71
C ALA A 141 8.51 14.70 6.69
N LEU A 142 9.55 15.52 6.87
CA LEU A 142 9.55 16.70 7.73
C LEU A 142 9.15 18.00 7.00
N ALA A 143 8.98 17.96 5.68
CA ALA A 143 8.55 19.10 4.90
C ALA A 143 7.03 19.28 4.96
N ASP A 144 6.57 20.48 4.59
CA ASP A 144 5.16 20.75 4.35
C ASP A 144 4.70 19.97 3.10
N ASN A 145 4.04 18.85 3.34
CA ASN A 145 3.59 17.92 2.32
C ASN A 145 2.07 17.68 2.44
N PRO A 146 1.37 17.27 1.37
CA PRO A 146 -0.08 17.15 1.38
C PRO A 146 -0.65 16.23 2.48
N ILE A 147 0.11 15.21 2.90
CA ILE A 147 -0.31 14.27 3.94
C ILE A 147 -0.15 14.90 5.34
N ALA A 148 0.92 15.67 5.57
CA ALA A 148 1.04 16.46 6.80
C ALA A 148 -0.06 17.54 6.89
N GLN A 149 -0.42 18.16 5.76
CA GLN A 149 -1.49 19.17 5.69
C GLN A 149 -2.89 18.60 5.96
N SER A 150 -3.11 17.30 5.71
CA SER A 150 -4.37 16.61 6.09
C SER A 150 -4.45 16.27 7.58
N GLY A 151 -3.40 16.57 8.35
CA GLY A 151 -3.34 16.30 9.80
C GLY A 151 -2.79 14.92 10.15
N ILE A 152 -2.33 14.15 9.17
CA ILE A 152 -1.71 12.84 9.37
C ILE A 152 -0.22 13.00 9.61
N ALA A 153 0.29 12.39 10.70
CA ALA A 153 1.71 12.46 11.03
C ALA A 153 2.55 11.73 9.96
N THR A 154 3.54 12.44 9.41
CA THR A 154 4.47 11.92 8.40
C THR A 154 5.87 11.65 8.94
N ALA A 155 6.11 11.92 10.22
CA ALA A 155 7.33 11.56 10.94
C ALA A 155 7.03 11.37 12.43
N LEU A 156 7.87 10.60 13.12
CA LEU A 156 7.84 10.45 14.57
C LEU A 156 9.06 11.08 15.21
N GLU A 157 8.85 11.79 16.32
CA GLU A 157 9.93 12.29 17.17
C GLU A 157 10.30 11.26 18.23
N PHE A 158 11.60 11.05 18.41
CA PHE A 158 12.15 10.15 19.43
C PHE A 158 12.96 10.96 20.45
N SER A 159 12.91 10.57 21.72
CA SER A 159 13.74 11.13 22.78
C SER A 159 14.62 10.02 23.38
N PRO A 160 15.89 10.29 23.72
CA PRO A 160 16.79 9.29 24.27
C PRO A 160 16.35 8.78 25.66
N GLU A 161 15.50 9.52 26.36
CA GLU A 161 14.98 9.17 27.68
C GLU A 161 13.76 8.24 27.63
N LYS A 162 13.10 8.13 26.47
CA LYS A 162 11.85 7.37 26.31
C LYS A 162 12.04 6.23 25.32
N PRO A 163 12.00 4.96 25.77
CA PRO A 163 12.02 3.84 24.83
C PRO A 163 10.77 3.90 23.95
N PHE A 164 10.97 3.77 22.65
CA PHE A 164 9.88 3.55 21.72
C PHE A 164 9.59 2.05 21.62
N VAL A 165 8.36 1.66 21.90
CA VAL A 165 7.89 0.28 21.81
C VAL A 165 6.67 0.28 20.92
N THR A 166 6.70 -0.53 19.86
CA THR A 166 5.58 -0.74 18.96
C THR A 166 5.28 -2.23 18.84
N ARG A 167 4.07 -2.57 18.41
CA ARG A 167 3.62 -3.94 18.22
C ARG A 167 3.15 -4.13 16.78
N TYR A 168 3.40 -5.32 16.29
CA TYR A 168 2.84 -5.80 15.04
C TYR A 168 2.50 -7.27 15.21
N ARG A 169 1.49 -7.75 14.49
CA ARG A 169 1.12 -9.17 14.46
C ARG A 169 0.74 -9.57 13.05
N ILE A 170 1.24 -10.72 12.63
CA ILE A 170 0.85 -11.39 11.38
C ILE A 170 0.20 -12.72 11.76
N GLU A 171 -1.00 -12.95 11.26
CA GLU A 171 -1.77 -14.16 11.53
C GLU A 171 -2.21 -14.78 10.21
N ALA A 172 -2.09 -16.09 10.08
CA ALA A 172 -2.57 -16.83 8.93
C ALA A 172 -3.63 -17.84 9.37
N SER A 173 -4.72 -17.91 8.62
CA SER A 173 -5.79 -18.90 8.81
C SER A 173 -6.20 -19.48 7.46
N ALA A 174 -6.74 -20.71 7.48
CA ALA A 174 -7.46 -21.24 6.32
C ALA A 174 -8.75 -20.45 6.07
N LEU A 175 -9.25 -20.46 4.83
CA LEU A 175 -10.57 -19.92 4.45
C LEU A 175 -11.71 -20.90 4.74
#